data_AF-A0A2V8NUI3-F1
#
_entry.id   AF-A0A2V8NUI3-F1
#
_cell.length_a   1.000
_cell.length_b   1.000
_cell.length_c   1.000
_cell.angle_alpha   90.00
_cell.angle_beta   90.00
_cell.angle_gamma   90.00
#
_symmetry.space_group_name_H-M   'P 1'
#
loop_
_entity.id
_entity.type
_entity.pdbx_description
1 polymer ?
#
loop_
_entity_poly.entity_id
_entity_poly.type
_entity_poly.pdbx_seq_one_letter_code
_entity_poly.pdbx_strand_id
1 'polypeptide(L)'
;MILHVNHVQPDRTALTTSVVSTLLTVAGEGQVSRRTLDNLNVHLDWVQYKTNFREAVSVRRATKGEELLPWIEVGVDLRQVRQETLKEEFVHALNDVGADATGSRKRIYLEPFAPMRCSLIWTFNKLFWQHRPLWEKATGRGFEKALPTGQSDANHPLAIADSVADVWTLLKDLENQKQLPPEIFVLEIGVGTGQRAALWLNRFRDLDRERGTQYYPRIRFLLADYSVTTLDAAQQTVQDHRELASFLAVDALDPFKSLSFLRYKVLYIHLTNVYDNLPTDELVTRDGRLYFVEVRSYVSFGEAARISETFSVPPAEFTRTVNRLLEAGPQHLSLSDVQQSVGFWRAVWDAIRLEERFVAIEGVSEAPLPPGIRPSQLENFIANAATNQRFHVSSGALESFINTVPLLHPRGYLQVQDIFVTDLADYPRMFRGPGKMDGSIVNWVNGALLAEVGEQAGYDVHFAPFHYREGSRTSILYTTHRE
;
A
#
# COMPACT_ATOMS: atom_id res chain seq x y z
N MET A 1 -29.68 4.77 -12.74
CA MET A 1 -28.65 5.48 -11.96
C MET A 1 -28.83 5.18 -10.48
N ILE A 2 -27.79 4.69 -9.81
CA ILE A 2 -27.77 4.48 -8.35
C ILE A 2 -26.67 5.35 -7.76
N LEU A 3 -26.99 6.16 -6.74
CA LEU A 3 -26.02 7.00 -6.04
C LEU A 3 -25.62 6.33 -4.72
N HIS A 4 -24.33 6.01 -4.59
CA HIS A 4 -23.73 5.48 -3.38
C HIS A 4 -22.93 6.59 -2.67
N VAL A 5 -23.40 6.95 -1.49
CA VAL A 5 -22.73 7.92 -0.62
C VAL A 5 -21.98 7.13 0.45
N ASN A 6 -20.69 6.85 0.23
CA ASN A 6 -19.92 5.98 1.11
C ASN A 6 -19.64 6.64 2.47
N HIS A 7 -19.13 7.88 2.46
CA HIS A 7 -18.85 8.65 3.67
C HIS A 7 -18.80 10.14 3.34
N VAL A 8 -19.70 10.94 3.91
CA VAL A 8 -19.66 12.41 3.78
C VAL A 8 -18.92 12.97 4.99
N GLN A 9 -17.76 13.57 4.75
CA GLN A 9 -17.12 14.37 5.79
C GLN A 9 -18.01 15.59 6.08
N PRO A 10 -18.30 15.95 7.34
CA PRO A 10 -19.24 17.02 7.67
C PRO A 10 -18.93 18.35 6.95
N ASP A 11 -17.65 18.67 6.80
CA ASP A 11 -17.11 19.85 6.11
C ASP A 11 -17.31 19.83 4.57
N ARG A 12 -17.69 18.69 3.99
CA ARG A 12 -17.90 18.51 2.52
C ARG A 12 -19.34 18.25 2.10
N THR A 13 -20.29 18.43 3.01
CA THR A 13 -21.73 18.23 2.74
C THR A 13 -22.23 19.11 1.58
N ALA A 14 -21.73 20.35 1.48
CA ALA A 14 -22.09 21.26 0.39
C ALA A 14 -21.65 20.73 -0.99
N LEU A 15 -20.41 20.22 -1.10
CA LEU A 15 -19.88 19.63 -2.33
C LEU A 15 -20.63 18.36 -2.73
N THR A 16 -20.99 17.52 -1.74
CA THR A 16 -21.84 16.35 -1.98
C THR A 16 -23.17 16.77 -2.61
N THR A 17 -23.80 17.82 -2.09
CA THR A 17 -25.04 18.37 -2.65
C THR A 17 -24.84 18.88 -4.08
N SER A 18 -23.73 19.55 -4.36
CA SER A 18 -23.37 19.99 -5.72
C SER A 18 -23.24 18.83 -6.70
N VAL A 19 -22.63 17.71 -6.30
CA VAL A 19 -22.52 16.51 -7.15
C VAL A 19 -23.90 15.97 -7.50
N VAL A 20 -24.79 15.84 -6.52
CA VAL A 20 -26.16 15.35 -6.77
C VAL A 20 -26.92 16.29 -7.71
N SER A 21 -26.85 17.59 -7.48
CA SER A 21 -27.52 18.59 -8.34
C SER A 21 -26.99 18.54 -9.78
N THR A 22 -25.68 18.41 -9.95
CA THR A 22 -25.05 18.29 -11.27
C THR A 22 -25.49 17.03 -12.00
N LEU A 23 -25.55 15.88 -11.32
CA LEU A 23 -26.02 14.62 -11.91
C LEU A 23 -27.47 14.71 -12.40
N LEU A 24 -28.35 15.33 -11.61
CA LEU A 24 -29.75 15.56 -12.01
C LEU A 24 -29.85 16.48 -13.23
N THR A 25 -28.99 17.50 -13.29
CA THR A 25 -28.93 18.44 -14.42
C THR A 25 -28.46 17.72 -15.68
N VAL A 26 -27.36 16.96 -15.60
CA VAL A 26 -26.82 16.18 -16.72
C VAL A 26 -27.82 15.15 -17.23
N ALA A 27 -28.56 14.50 -16.33
CA ALA A 27 -29.63 13.56 -16.68
C ALA A 27 -30.82 14.25 -17.35
N GLY A 28 -31.22 15.44 -16.89
CA GLY A 28 -32.37 16.19 -17.41
C GLY A 28 -32.12 16.85 -18.76
N GLU A 29 -30.89 17.30 -19.02
CA GLU A 29 -30.53 18.01 -20.27
C GLU A 29 -30.27 17.06 -21.46
N GLY A 30 -30.28 15.74 -21.25
CA GLY A 30 -30.10 14.76 -22.33
C GLY A 30 -28.69 14.73 -22.94
N GLN A 31 -27.69 15.31 -22.27
CA GLN A 31 -26.29 15.33 -22.73
C GLN A 31 -25.59 13.97 -22.63
N VAL A 32 -26.18 13.03 -21.89
CA VAL A 32 -25.69 11.66 -21.70
C VAL A 32 -26.80 10.69 -22.12
N SER A 33 -26.43 9.59 -22.78
CA SER A 33 -27.41 8.61 -23.26
C SER A 33 -28.20 7.98 -22.11
N ARG A 34 -29.49 7.72 -22.34
CA ARG A 34 -30.36 7.04 -21.36
C ARG A 34 -29.79 5.67 -20.94
N ARG A 35 -29.22 4.92 -21.88
CA ARG A 35 -28.57 3.62 -21.62
C ARG A 35 -27.41 3.76 -20.63
N THR A 36 -26.61 4.81 -20.74
CA THR A 36 -25.53 5.11 -19.79
C THR A 36 -26.10 5.39 -18.41
N LEU A 37 -27.13 6.24 -18.32
CA LEU A 37 -27.75 6.62 -17.04
C LEU A 37 -28.44 5.43 -16.34
N ASP A 38 -29.06 4.53 -17.08
CA ASP A 38 -29.76 3.36 -16.52
C ASP A 38 -28.77 2.43 -15.78
N ASN A 39 -27.52 2.36 -16.23
CA ASN A 39 -26.48 1.49 -15.67
C ASN A 39 -25.39 2.21 -14.86
N LEU A 40 -25.58 3.51 -14.61
CA LEU A 40 -24.61 4.36 -13.91
C LEU A 40 -24.70 4.21 -12.40
N ASN A 41 -23.57 3.91 -11.77
CA ASN A 41 -23.38 4.07 -10.33
C ASN A 41 -22.42 5.22 -10.05
N VAL A 42 -22.71 6.00 -9.01
CA VAL A 42 -21.82 7.09 -8.59
C VAL A 42 -21.36 6.84 -7.16
N HIS A 43 -20.06 6.88 -6.93
CA HIS A 43 -19.42 6.75 -5.62
C HIS A 43 -18.69 8.03 -5.24
N LEU A 44 -19.01 8.57 -4.07
CA LEU A 44 -18.33 9.75 -3.53
C LEU A 44 -17.20 9.36 -2.58
N ASP A 45 -16.10 10.13 -2.63
CA ASP A 45 -15.01 10.15 -1.64
C ASP A 45 -14.40 8.79 -1.30
N TRP A 46 -14.37 7.91 -2.30
CA TRP A 46 -13.63 6.68 -2.21
C TRP A 46 -12.22 6.89 -2.71
N VAL A 47 -11.28 7.12 -1.80
CA VAL A 47 -9.91 7.37 -2.25
C VAL A 47 -8.83 6.71 -1.39
N GLN A 48 -7.97 5.96 -2.08
CA GLN A 48 -6.76 5.34 -1.53
C GLN A 48 -5.54 6.28 -1.55
N TYR A 49 -5.59 7.35 -2.35
CA TYR A 49 -4.46 8.22 -2.66
C TYR A 49 -4.80 9.71 -2.51
N LYS A 50 -3.96 10.51 -1.83
CA LYS A 50 -4.25 11.93 -1.56
C LYS A 50 -4.69 12.75 -2.78
N THR A 51 -3.80 13.16 -3.67
CA THR A 51 -4.10 13.98 -4.87
C THR A 51 -3.57 13.34 -6.16
N ASN A 52 -2.93 12.17 -6.05
CA ASN A 52 -2.26 11.54 -7.18
C ASN A 52 -3.07 10.31 -7.62
N PHE A 53 -2.90 9.93 -8.87
CA PHE A 53 -3.47 8.74 -9.51
C PHE A 53 -4.97 8.77 -9.87
N ARG A 54 -5.78 9.70 -9.35
CA ARG A 54 -7.20 9.82 -9.74
C ARG A 54 -7.56 11.22 -10.22
N GLU A 55 -8.42 11.29 -11.23
CA GLU A 55 -9.07 12.54 -11.65
C GLU A 55 -10.19 12.89 -10.67
N ALA A 56 -10.62 14.16 -10.64
CA ALA A 56 -11.73 14.61 -9.81
C ALA A 56 -13.01 13.81 -10.07
N VAL A 57 -13.25 13.47 -11.34
CA VAL A 57 -14.30 12.55 -11.80
C VAL A 57 -13.63 11.46 -12.63
N SER A 58 -13.72 10.21 -12.20
CA SER A 58 -13.12 9.05 -12.87
C SER A 58 -14.20 8.04 -13.25
N VAL A 59 -14.14 7.51 -14.48
CA VAL A 59 -15.10 6.49 -14.95
C VAL A 59 -14.44 5.13 -15.04
N ARG A 60 -15.19 4.10 -14.67
CA ARG A 60 -14.79 2.69 -14.74
C ARG A 60 -15.87 1.90 -15.44
N ARG A 61 -15.44 0.97 -16.28
CA ARG A 61 -16.35 0.09 -17.03
C ARG A 61 -16.15 -1.35 -16.60
N ALA A 62 -17.25 -2.09 -16.60
CA ALA A 62 -17.20 -3.52 -16.48
C ALA A 62 -16.98 -4.18 -17.84
N THR A 63 -16.13 -5.21 -17.89
CA THR A 63 -15.84 -5.99 -19.10
C THR A 63 -15.87 -7.48 -18.82
N LYS A 64 -16.10 -8.29 -19.86
CA LYS A 64 -15.87 -9.74 -19.85
C LYS A 64 -15.06 -10.09 -21.10
N GLY A 65 -13.76 -10.33 -20.94
CA GLY A 65 -12.84 -10.30 -22.08
C GLY A 65 -12.85 -8.92 -22.75
N GLU A 66 -13.09 -8.89 -24.06
CA GLU A 66 -13.24 -7.63 -24.82
C GLU A 66 -14.66 -7.05 -24.82
N GLU A 67 -15.65 -7.81 -24.31
CA GLU A 67 -17.05 -7.37 -24.26
C GLU A 67 -17.24 -6.32 -23.16
N LEU A 68 -17.86 -5.18 -23.51
CA LEU A 68 -18.31 -4.18 -22.55
C LEU A 68 -19.62 -4.64 -21.90
N LEU A 69 -19.61 -4.73 -20.57
CA LEU A 69 -20.80 -4.97 -19.78
C LEU A 69 -21.56 -3.66 -19.53
N PRO A 70 -22.87 -3.71 -19.24
CA PRO A 70 -23.66 -2.50 -19.06
C PRO A 70 -23.21 -1.62 -17.88
N TRP A 71 -22.63 -2.21 -16.83
CA TRP A 71 -22.28 -1.50 -15.60
C TRP A 71 -21.18 -0.46 -15.82
N ILE A 72 -21.50 0.77 -15.42
CA ILE A 72 -20.61 1.93 -15.42
C ILE A 72 -20.55 2.48 -14.01
N GLU A 73 -19.35 2.73 -13.51
CA GLU A 73 -19.13 3.41 -12.23
C GLU A 73 -18.43 4.74 -12.45
N VAL A 74 -18.88 5.78 -11.76
CA VAL A 74 -18.19 7.06 -11.65
C VAL A 74 -17.75 7.26 -10.20
N GLY A 75 -16.45 7.35 -10.00
CA GLY A 75 -15.84 7.79 -8.75
C GLY A 75 -15.63 9.30 -8.75
N VAL A 76 -16.02 9.96 -7.66
CA VAL A 76 -15.86 11.41 -7.47
C VAL A 76 -14.98 11.68 -6.26
N ASP A 77 -13.87 12.38 -6.46
CA ASP A 77 -12.98 12.82 -5.38
C ASP A 77 -13.34 14.25 -4.95
N LEU A 78 -14.10 14.38 -3.85
CA LEU A 78 -14.59 15.68 -3.38
C LEU A 78 -13.46 16.62 -2.93
N ARG A 79 -12.22 16.13 -2.79
CA ARG A 79 -11.04 16.97 -2.49
C ARG A 79 -10.51 17.71 -3.71
N GLN A 80 -10.78 17.17 -4.90
CA GLN A 80 -10.28 17.68 -6.18
C GLN A 80 -11.38 18.40 -6.98
N VAL A 81 -12.64 18.04 -6.75
CA VAL A 81 -13.80 18.66 -7.41
C VAL A 81 -13.84 20.15 -7.17
N ARG A 82 -14.08 20.89 -8.26
CA ARG A 82 -14.42 22.32 -8.25
C ARG A 82 -15.83 22.48 -8.76
N GLN A 83 -16.66 23.26 -8.06
CA GLN A 83 -18.08 23.40 -8.39
C GLN A 83 -18.28 23.96 -9.80
N GLU A 84 -17.38 24.82 -10.26
CA GLU A 84 -17.44 25.52 -11.54
C GLU A 84 -17.21 24.59 -12.73
N THR A 85 -16.38 23.55 -12.58
CA THR A 85 -15.99 22.63 -13.66
C THR A 85 -16.70 21.27 -13.57
N LEU A 86 -17.37 20.98 -12.45
CA LEU A 86 -17.95 19.67 -12.15
C LEU A 86 -18.89 19.14 -13.25
N LYS A 87 -19.74 20.01 -13.81
CA LYS A 87 -20.67 19.61 -14.88
C LYS A 87 -19.91 19.17 -16.14
N GLU A 88 -18.93 19.96 -16.55
CA GLU A 88 -18.11 19.66 -17.73
C GLU A 88 -17.29 18.39 -17.52
N GLU A 89 -16.74 18.19 -16.31
CA GLU A 89 -16.02 16.98 -15.93
C GLU A 89 -16.90 15.73 -16.00
N PHE A 90 -18.14 15.78 -15.48
CA PHE A 90 -19.09 14.67 -15.58
C PHE A 90 -19.46 14.35 -17.04
N VAL A 91 -19.78 15.37 -17.82
CA VAL A 91 -20.19 15.20 -19.22
C VAL A 91 -19.02 14.65 -20.04
N HIS A 92 -17.81 15.18 -19.84
CA HIS A 92 -16.60 14.70 -20.53
C HIS A 92 -16.31 13.24 -20.16
N ALA A 93 -16.31 12.92 -18.86
CA ALA A 93 -16.06 11.57 -18.39
C ALA A 93 -17.10 10.57 -18.91
N LEU A 94 -18.40 10.92 -18.87
CA LEU A 94 -19.49 10.05 -19.33
C LEU A 94 -19.59 9.95 -20.86
N ASN A 95 -19.13 10.95 -21.62
CA ASN A 95 -19.12 10.89 -23.08
C ASN A 95 -17.89 10.15 -23.63
N ASP A 96 -16.76 10.22 -22.92
CA ASP A 96 -15.61 9.34 -23.18
C ASP A 96 -16.00 7.85 -23.01
N VAL A 97 -17.17 7.52 -22.42
CA VAL A 97 -17.75 6.17 -22.39
C VAL A 97 -18.15 5.65 -23.79
N GLY A 98 -18.49 6.54 -24.72
CA GLY A 98 -18.96 6.17 -26.06
C GLY A 98 -17.87 6.05 -27.12
N ALA A 99 -16.66 6.56 -26.87
CA ALA A 99 -15.55 6.49 -27.81
C ALA A 99 -14.78 5.18 -27.66
N ASP A 100 -14.46 4.52 -28.79
CA ASP A 100 -13.66 3.29 -28.82
C ASP A 100 -12.36 3.44 -28.01
N ALA A 101 -12.01 2.38 -27.28
CA ALA A 101 -10.90 2.29 -26.33
C ALA A 101 -9.50 2.57 -26.93
N THR A 102 -9.42 2.81 -28.23
CA THR A 102 -8.20 2.99 -29.02
C THR A 102 -7.82 4.45 -29.28
N GLY A 103 -8.61 5.46 -28.85
CA GLY A 103 -8.48 6.79 -29.45
C GLY A 103 -8.74 8.04 -28.60
N SER A 104 -8.66 8.01 -27.26
CA SER A 104 -8.63 9.28 -26.52
C SER A 104 -7.32 10.01 -26.81
N ARG A 105 -7.32 10.88 -27.83
CA ARG A 105 -6.19 11.77 -28.22
C ARG A 105 -5.69 12.67 -27.08
N LYS A 106 -6.31 12.61 -25.90
CA LYS A 106 -6.01 13.39 -24.70
C LYS A 106 -5.15 12.66 -23.67
N ARG A 107 -4.89 11.36 -23.82
CA ARG A 107 -4.11 10.55 -22.86
C ARG A 107 -2.92 9.87 -23.52
N ILE A 108 -1.78 9.87 -22.84
CA ILE A 108 -0.59 9.09 -23.19
C ILE A 108 -0.49 7.96 -22.19
N TYR A 109 -0.82 6.74 -22.63
CA TYR A 109 -0.71 5.54 -21.80
C TYR A 109 0.75 5.12 -21.65
N LEU A 110 1.13 4.80 -20.41
CA LEU A 110 2.49 4.36 -20.07
C LEU A 110 2.59 2.83 -20.01
N GLU A 111 1.45 2.15 -19.87
CA GLU A 111 1.35 0.69 -19.76
C GLU A 111 -0.03 0.20 -20.28
N PRO A 112 -0.16 -1.09 -20.66
CA PRO A 112 -1.47 -1.72 -20.89
C PRO A 112 -2.23 -1.95 -19.57
N PHE A 113 -3.51 -2.36 -19.68
CA PHE A 113 -4.24 -2.84 -18.51
C PHE A 113 -3.59 -4.11 -17.94
N ALA A 114 -3.42 -4.13 -16.62
CA ALA A 114 -2.85 -5.24 -15.88
C ALA A 114 -3.42 -5.27 -14.44
N PRO A 115 -3.19 -6.34 -13.68
CA PRO A 115 -3.40 -6.34 -12.23
C PRO A 115 -2.74 -5.12 -11.56
N MET A 116 -3.42 -4.53 -10.59
CA MET A 116 -2.95 -3.32 -9.92
C MET A 116 -1.58 -3.52 -9.28
N ARG A 117 -1.27 -4.71 -8.76
CA ARG A 117 0.05 -5.03 -8.20
C ARG A 117 1.19 -4.94 -9.23
N CYS A 118 0.88 -5.06 -10.51
CA CYS A 118 1.84 -4.99 -11.62
C CYS A 118 1.96 -3.59 -12.23
N SER A 119 1.17 -2.63 -11.77
CA SER A 119 1.18 -1.28 -12.32
C SER A 119 2.51 -0.57 -12.06
N LEU A 120 2.91 0.22 -13.05
CA LEU A 120 4.09 1.07 -13.08
C LEU A 120 4.21 2.01 -11.87
N ILE A 121 3.10 2.36 -11.20
CA ILE A 121 3.14 3.13 -9.95
C ILE A 121 3.97 2.44 -8.85
N TRP A 122 3.97 1.11 -8.77
CA TRP A 122 4.77 0.37 -7.81
C TRP A 122 6.26 0.40 -8.15
N THR A 123 6.60 0.48 -9.43
CA THR A 123 7.98 0.72 -9.88
C THR A 123 8.46 2.10 -9.47
N PHE A 124 7.60 3.13 -9.55
CA PHE A 124 7.91 4.44 -8.98
C PHE A 124 8.09 4.39 -7.46
N ASN A 125 7.24 3.65 -6.74
CA ASN A 125 7.40 3.48 -5.29
C ASN A 125 8.75 2.84 -4.93
N LYS A 126 9.13 1.79 -5.67
CA LYS A 126 10.45 1.16 -5.52
C LYS A 126 11.58 2.15 -5.79
N LEU A 127 11.48 2.92 -6.89
CA LEU A 127 12.45 3.95 -7.25
C LEU A 127 12.60 5.01 -6.14
N PHE A 128 11.48 5.44 -5.55
CA PHE A 128 11.45 6.38 -4.42
C PHE A 128 12.33 5.90 -3.27
N TRP A 129 12.11 4.67 -2.81
CA TRP A 129 12.85 4.11 -1.68
C TRP A 129 14.32 3.79 -1.98
N GLN A 130 14.66 3.44 -3.23
CA GLN A 130 16.05 3.22 -3.65
C GLN A 130 16.84 4.54 -3.72
N HIS A 131 16.17 5.62 -4.13
CA HIS A 131 16.78 6.93 -4.35
C HIS A 131 16.25 8.01 -3.40
N ARG A 132 15.76 7.61 -2.22
CA ARG A 132 15.15 8.50 -1.22
C ARG A 132 16.00 9.74 -0.93
N PRO A 133 17.34 9.64 -0.74
CA PRO A 133 18.16 10.83 -0.48
C PRO A 133 18.11 11.88 -1.59
N LEU A 134 17.97 11.47 -2.86
CA LEU A 134 17.84 12.40 -3.99
C LEU A 134 16.49 13.11 -3.96
N TRP A 135 15.42 12.38 -3.65
CA TRP A 135 14.08 12.94 -3.52
C TRP A 135 13.96 13.94 -2.36
N GLU A 136 14.47 13.57 -1.17
CA GLU A 136 14.47 14.43 0.01
C GLU A 136 15.27 15.71 -0.23
N LYS A 137 16.44 15.60 -0.89
CA LYS A 137 17.24 16.76 -1.29
C LYS A 137 16.47 17.70 -2.23
N ALA A 138 15.73 17.16 -3.20
CA ALA A 138 14.97 17.96 -4.16
C ALA A 138 13.71 18.60 -3.57
N THR A 139 13.09 17.98 -2.56
CA THR A 139 11.89 18.48 -1.89
C THR A 139 12.20 19.34 -0.67
N GLY A 140 13.41 19.23 -0.11
CA GLY A 140 13.80 19.86 1.16
C GLY A 140 13.07 19.26 2.37
N ARG A 141 12.42 18.10 2.21
CA ARG A 141 11.62 17.45 3.25
C ARG A 141 12.10 16.02 3.42
N GLY A 142 12.51 15.68 4.64
CA GLY A 142 12.81 14.29 5.01
C GLY A 142 11.54 13.46 5.13
N PHE A 143 11.64 12.17 4.83
CA PHE A 143 10.57 11.19 4.90
C PHE A 143 9.85 11.18 6.25
N GLU A 144 10.60 11.07 7.36
CA GLU A 144 9.99 11.00 8.69
C GLU A 144 9.22 12.28 9.03
N LYS A 145 9.69 13.44 8.56
CA LYS A 145 9.01 14.73 8.73
C LYS A 145 7.71 14.84 7.92
N ALA A 146 7.50 13.97 6.94
CA ALA A 146 6.27 13.91 6.16
C ALA A 146 5.18 13.04 6.81
N LEU A 147 5.51 12.27 7.86
CA LEU A 147 4.54 11.51 8.64
C LEU A 147 3.62 12.43 9.46
N PRO A 148 2.39 12.01 9.83
CA PRO A 148 1.42 12.86 10.52
C PRO A 148 1.95 13.56 11.78
N THR A 149 2.87 12.92 12.51
CA THR A 149 3.50 13.43 13.73
C THR A 149 4.92 13.95 13.51
N GLY A 150 5.44 13.85 12.29
CA GLY A 150 6.85 14.13 11.96
C GLY A 150 7.85 13.08 12.47
N GLN A 151 7.36 11.96 13.01
CA GLN A 151 8.14 10.81 13.49
C GLN A 151 7.38 9.51 13.21
N SER A 152 8.07 8.37 13.20
CA SER A 152 7.43 7.06 13.09
C SER A 152 6.79 6.64 14.41
N ASP A 153 5.54 6.19 14.38
CA ASP A 153 4.83 5.63 15.55
C ASP A 153 5.55 4.40 16.12
N ALA A 154 6.32 3.67 15.30
CA ALA A 154 7.19 2.59 15.76
C ALA A 154 8.24 3.04 16.78
N ASN A 155 8.66 4.30 16.75
CA ASN A 155 9.67 4.83 17.66
C ASN A 155 9.07 5.30 18.99
N HIS A 156 7.76 5.12 19.21
CA HIS A 156 7.10 5.57 20.43
C HIS A 156 7.70 4.87 21.67
N PRO A 157 8.21 5.61 22.68
CA PRO A 157 8.96 5.01 23.79
C PRO A 157 8.19 3.92 24.56
N LEU A 158 6.88 4.13 24.80
CA LEU A 158 6.06 3.12 25.47
C LEU A 158 5.83 1.87 24.61
N ALA A 159 5.65 2.03 23.30
CA ALA A 159 5.48 0.89 22.39
C ALA A 159 6.75 0.05 22.33
N ILE A 160 7.92 0.70 22.33
CA ILE A 160 9.21 0.03 22.44
C ILE A 160 9.32 -0.72 23.77
N ALA A 161 9.02 -0.06 24.89
CA ALA A 161 9.11 -0.68 26.21
C ALA A 161 8.22 -1.92 26.34
N ASP A 162 6.98 -1.86 25.86
CA ASP A 162 6.04 -2.98 25.87
C ASP A 162 6.55 -4.11 24.97
N SER A 163 7.01 -3.80 23.75
CA SER A 163 7.56 -4.82 22.85
C SER A 163 8.80 -5.52 23.43
N VAL A 164 9.64 -4.80 24.20
CA VAL A 164 10.78 -5.41 24.92
C VAL A 164 10.27 -6.31 26.05
N ALA A 165 9.24 -5.88 26.79
CA ALA A 165 8.65 -6.66 27.88
C ALA A 165 7.97 -7.96 27.38
N ASP A 166 7.33 -7.92 26.21
CA ASP A 166 6.72 -9.10 25.58
C ASP A 166 7.78 -10.14 25.20
N VAL A 167 8.85 -9.71 24.49
CA VAL A 167 9.98 -10.61 24.17
C VAL A 167 10.61 -11.14 25.46
N TRP A 168 10.80 -10.29 26.46
CA TRP A 168 11.36 -10.70 27.75
C TRP A 168 10.57 -11.82 28.41
N THR A 169 9.23 -11.66 28.45
CA THR A 169 8.30 -12.64 29.01
C THR A 169 8.41 -13.97 28.27
N LEU A 170 8.43 -13.93 26.93
CA LEU A 170 8.64 -15.12 26.11
C LEU A 170 9.95 -15.84 26.43
N LEU A 171 11.07 -15.10 26.54
CA LEU A 171 12.38 -15.69 26.85
C LEU A 171 12.39 -16.34 28.24
N LYS A 172 11.73 -15.69 29.22
CA LYS A 172 11.59 -16.23 30.57
C LYS A 172 10.78 -17.51 30.60
N ASP A 173 9.67 -17.57 29.87
CA ASP A 173 8.86 -18.77 29.78
C ASP A 173 9.62 -19.93 29.13
N LEU A 174 10.34 -19.65 28.04
CA LEU A 174 11.22 -20.63 27.40
C LEU A 174 12.34 -21.11 28.32
N GLU A 175 12.95 -20.22 29.10
CA GLU A 175 13.97 -20.59 30.09
C GLU A 175 13.40 -21.51 31.17
N ASN A 176 12.24 -21.16 31.73
CA ASN A 176 11.54 -21.95 32.74
C ASN A 176 11.19 -23.36 32.24
N GLN A 177 10.87 -23.48 30.95
CA GLN A 177 10.59 -24.74 30.27
C GLN A 177 11.84 -25.47 29.76
N LYS A 178 13.04 -24.89 29.94
CA LYS A 178 14.32 -25.38 29.40
C LYS A 178 14.35 -25.51 27.88
N GLN A 179 13.65 -24.62 27.20
CA GLN A 179 13.50 -24.56 25.74
C GLN A 179 14.14 -23.31 25.13
N LEU A 180 14.76 -22.44 25.93
CA LEU A 180 15.39 -21.21 25.44
C LEU A 180 16.61 -21.53 24.54
N PRO A 181 16.59 -21.19 23.23
CA PRO A 181 17.71 -21.46 22.33
C PRO A 181 18.96 -20.66 22.70
N PRO A 182 20.18 -21.17 22.46
CA PRO A 182 21.43 -20.50 22.83
C PRO A 182 21.56 -19.11 22.18
N GLU A 183 21.12 -18.96 20.94
CA GLU A 183 21.04 -17.68 20.22
C GLU A 183 19.59 -17.23 20.10
N ILE A 184 19.36 -15.94 20.30
CA ILE A 184 18.03 -15.31 20.29
C ILE A 184 17.92 -14.48 19.02
N PHE A 185 17.26 -15.02 18.00
CA PHE A 185 17.06 -14.31 16.74
C PHE A 185 15.86 -13.37 16.82
N VAL A 186 16.10 -12.10 16.50
CA VAL A 186 15.09 -11.06 16.34
C VAL A 186 15.24 -10.49 14.92
N LEU A 187 14.13 -10.31 14.20
CA LEU A 187 14.12 -9.81 12.83
C LEU A 187 13.25 -8.57 12.72
N GLU A 188 13.77 -7.53 12.08
CA GLU A 188 13.01 -6.36 11.66
C GLU A 188 13.10 -6.26 10.14
N ILE A 189 11.96 -6.27 9.44
CA ILE A 189 11.88 -6.09 7.98
C ILE A 189 11.36 -4.68 7.70
N GLY A 190 12.02 -3.96 6.79
CA GLY A 190 11.74 -2.55 6.50
C GLY A 190 12.28 -1.62 7.58
N VAL A 191 13.57 -1.73 7.88
CA VAL A 191 14.18 -1.10 9.07
C VAL A 191 14.25 0.42 9.05
N GLY A 192 14.03 1.05 7.90
CA GLY A 192 14.13 2.49 7.75
C GLY A 192 15.49 3.02 8.23
N THR A 193 15.49 4.01 9.12
CA THR A 193 16.73 4.59 9.66
C THR A 193 17.43 3.70 10.70
N GLY A 194 16.86 2.55 11.08
CA GLY A 194 17.35 1.70 12.18
C GLY A 194 17.09 2.27 13.58
N GLN A 195 16.40 3.41 13.68
CA GLN A 195 16.14 4.11 14.94
C GLN A 195 15.34 3.23 15.92
N ARG A 196 14.32 2.53 15.41
CA ARG A 196 13.50 1.62 16.21
C ARG A 196 14.35 0.51 16.83
N ALA A 197 15.14 -0.19 16.01
CA ALA A 197 16.04 -1.25 16.46
C ALA A 197 17.03 -0.74 17.52
N ALA A 198 17.61 0.45 17.35
CA ALA A 198 18.50 1.05 18.35
C ALA A 198 17.77 1.31 19.68
N LEU A 199 16.55 1.87 19.65
CA LEU A 199 15.75 2.10 20.86
C LEU A 199 15.38 0.79 21.55
N TRP A 200 14.98 -0.22 20.78
CA TRP A 200 14.64 -1.54 21.28
C TRP A 200 15.85 -2.22 21.93
N LEU A 201 17.01 -2.24 21.27
CA LEU A 201 18.24 -2.85 21.78
C LEU A 201 18.76 -2.14 23.03
N ASN A 202 18.68 -0.80 23.09
CA ASN A 202 19.00 -0.03 24.29
C ASN A 202 18.09 -0.42 25.46
N ARG A 203 16.77 -0.40 25.24
CA ARG A 203 15.81 -0.73 26.30
C ARG A 203 15.94 -2.18 26.76
N PHE A 204 16.18 -3.11 25.85
CA PHE A 204 16.41 -4.53 26.18
C PHE A 204 17.69 -4.70 27.00
N ARG A 205 18.80 -4.05 26.61
CA ARG A 205 20.07 -4.08 27.36
C ARG A 205 19.88 -3.60 28.79
N ASP A 206 19.16 -2.50 28.97
CA ASP A 206 18.94 -1.91 30.28
C ASP A 206 18.08 -2.84 31.15
N LEU A 207 17.00 -3.40 30.59
CA LEU A 207 16.19 -4.41 31.29
C LEU A 207 17.01 -5.67 31.64
N ASP A 208 17.91 -6.12 30.76
CA ASP A 208 18.76 -7.27 31.06
C ASP A 208 19.78 -7.03 32.17
N ARG A 209 20.31 -5.81 32.25
CA ARG A 209 21.16 -5.40 33.36
C ARG A 209 20.37 -5.33 34.67
N GLU A 210 19.16 -4.81 34.65
CA GLU A 210 18.27 -4.73 35.83
C GLU A 210 17.90 -6.14 36.35
N ARG A 211 17.68 -7.10 35.45
CA ARG A 211 17.21 -8.46 35.79
C ARG A 211 18.33 -9.49 35.94
N GLY A 212 19.52 -9.21 35.43
CA GLY A 212 20.69 -10.07 35.54
C GLY A 212 20.59 -11.40 34.79
N THR A 213 19.83 -11.47 33.69
CA THR A 213 19.57 -12.76 33.00
C THR A 213 20.56 -13.12 31.91
N GLN A 214 21.36 -12.16 31.45
CA GLN A 214 22.37 -12.35 30.40
C GLN A 214 21.74 -12.78 29.05
N TYR A 215 20.53 -12.29 28.75
CA TYR A 215 19.90 -12.54 27.45
C TYR A 215 20.46 -11.62 26.36
N TYR A 216 20.80 -10.38 26.69
CA TYR A 216 21.22 -9.37 25.72
C TYR A 216 22.45 -9.81 24.88
N PRO A 217 23.53 -10.39 25.45
CA PRO A 217 24.67 -10.88 24.66
C PRO A 217 24.34 -12.01 23.68
N ARG A 218 23.20 -12.69 23.86
CA ARG A 218 22.75 -13.81 23.02
C ARG A 218 21.90 -13.36 21.84
N ILE A 219 21.54 -12.08 21.78
CA ILE A 219 20.74 -11.53 20.70
C ILE A 219 21.50 -11.58 19.39
N ARG A 220 20.79 -11.95 18.33
CA ARG A 220 21.15 -11.81 16.92
C ARG A 220 20.05 -11.00 16.27
N PHE A 221 20.26 -9.69 16.20
CA PHE A 221 19.29 -8.75 15.65
C PHE A 221 19.53 -8.60 14.14
N LEU A 222 18.55 -9.01 13.34
CA LEU A 222 18.62 -9.01 11.90
C LEU A 222 17.84 -7.81 11.37
N LEU A 223 18.55 -6.88 10.74
CA LEU A 223 18.00 -5.70 10.10
C LEU A 223 17.89 -5.95 8.60
N ALA A 224 16.65 -6.06 8.10
CA ALA A 224 16.36 -6.46 6.73
C ALA A 224 15.69 -5.33 5.93
N ASP A 225 16.26 -5.01 4.77
CA ASP A 225 15.68 -4.05 3.80
C ASP A 225 16.24 -4.37 2.42
N TYR A 226 15.56 -3.98 1.34
CA TYR A 226 16.10 -4.16 0.00
C TYR A 226 16.98 -2.98 -0.44
N SER A 227 16.87 -1.83 0.23
CA SER A 227 17.59 -0.60 -0.06
C SER A 227 18.91 -0.55 0.70
N VAL A 228 20.03 -0.68 -0.03
CA VAL A 228 21.39 -0.62 0.54
C VAL A 228 21.64 0.70 1.28
N THR A 229 21.15 1.82 0.74
CA THR A 229 21.31 3.13 1.39
C THR A 229 20.56 3.22 2.72
N THR A 230 19.45 2.48 2.84
CA THR A 230 18.68 2.36 4.09
C THR A 230 19.42 1.51 5.10
N LEU A 231 20.01 0.38 4.67
CA LEU A 231 20.85 -0.46 5.52
C LEU A 231 22.11 0.27 6.02
N ASP A 232 22.78 1.06 5.17
CA ASP A 232 23.94 1.86 5.56
C ASP A 232 23.58 2.88 6.66
N ALA A 233 22.42 3.53 6.54
CA ALA A 233 21.91 4.44 7.57
C ALA A 233 21.59 3.69 8.87
N ALA A 234 20.90 2.55 8.78
CA ALA A 234 20.59 1.72 9.93
C ALA A 234 21.86 1.27 10.66
N GLN A 235 22.93 0.91 9.92
CA GLN A 235 24.21 0.51 10.49
C GLN A 235 24.85 1.60 11.33
N GLN A 236 24.78 2.86 10.88
CA GLN A 236 25.28 4.00 11.65
C GLN A 236 24.46 4.21 12.92
N THR A 237 23.13 4.09 12.83
CA THR A 237 22.21 4.29 13.97
C THR A 237 22.40 3.23 15.06
N VAL A 238 22.64 1.97 14.72
CA VAL A 238 22.82 0.88 15.69
C VAL A 238 24.29 0.61 16.04
N GLN A 239 25.21 1.55 15.79
CA GLN A 239 26.65 1.36 15.96
C GLN A 239 27.06 0.82 17.35
N ASP A 240 26.36 1.23 18.42
CA ASP A 240 26.61 0.79 19.80
C ASP A 240 26.22 -0.68 20.06
N HIS A 241 25.52 -1.30 19.11
CA HIS A 241 25.04 -2.67 19.13
C HIS A 241 25.59 -3.50 17.96
N ARG A 242 26.62 -3.01 17.27
CA ARG A 242 27.13 -3.58 16.01
C ARG A 242 27.46 -5.08 16.11
N GLU A 243 27.97 -5.54 17.25
CA GLU A 243 28.33 -6.95 17.45
C GLU A 243 27.12 -7.90 17.51
N LEU A 244 25.93 -7.37 17.78
CA LEU A 244 24.67 -8.13 17.84
C LEU A 244 23.86 -7.99 16.55
N ALA A 245 24.18 -7.01 15.70
CA ALA A 245 23.40 -6.62 14.54
C ALA A 245 23.96 -7.19 13.23
N SER A 246 23.07 -7.74 12.38
CA SER A 246 23.39 -8.14 11.00
C SER A 246 22.47 -7.41 10.03
N PHE A 247 23.01 -6.97 8.89
CA PHE A 247 22.30 -6.18 7.89
C PHE A 247 22.13 -7.02 6.63
N LEU A 248 20.90 -7.26 6.21
CA LEU A 248 20.56 -8.23 5.18
C LEU A 248 19.75 -7.57 4.08
N ALA A 249 20.24 -7.69 2.83
CA ALA A 249 19.46 -7.32 1.65
C ALA A 249 18.33 -8.34 1.45
N VAL A 250 17.09 -7.97 1.77
CA VAL A 250 15.93 -8.86 1.75
C VAL A 250 14.78 -8.21 0.99
N ASP A 251 14.18 -8.97 0.08
CA ASP A 251 12.90 -8.60 -0.53
C ASP A 251 11.78 -8.87 0.47
N ALA A 252 11.03 -7.83 0.83
CA ALA A 252 9.94 -7.96 1.79
C ALA A 252 8.78 -8.83 1.26
N LEU A 253 8.64 -9.04 -0.06
CA LEU A 253 7.64 -9.94 -0.62
C LEU A 253 7.94 -11.42 -0.32
N ASP A 254 9.23 -11.79 -0.33
CA ASP A 254 9.65 -13.17 -0.04
C ASP A 254 10.90 -13.19 0.85
N PRO A 255 10.73 -12.89 2.16
CA PRO A 255 11.84 -12.96 3.10
C PRO A 255 12.40 -14.38 3.24
N PHE A 256 11.54 -15.40 3.05
CA PHE A 256 11.92 -16.80 3.17
C PHE A 256 13.04 -17.17 2.20
N LYS A 257 13.00 -16.66 0.97
CA LYS A 257 14.01 -16.94 -0.06
C LYS A 257 15.44 -16.66 0.42
N SER A 258 15.66 -15.54 1.09
CA SER A 258 16.97 -15.15 1.62
C SER A 258 17.24 -15.69 3.02
N LEU A 259 16.18 -15.94 3.80
CA LEU A 259 16.27 -16.26 5.23
C LEU A 259 15.91 -17.71 5.58
N SER A 260 15.77 -18.60 4.60
CA SER A 260 15.34 -20.00 4.82
C SER A 260 16.17 -20.78 5.85
N PHE A 261 17.45 -20.42 6.06
CA PHE A 261 18.30 -21.00 7.11
C PHE A 261 17.83 -20.67 8.55
N LEU A 262 16.93 -19.70 8.70
CA LEU A 262 16.27 -19.28 9.94
C LEU A 262 14.87 -19.89 10.11
N ARG A 263 14.45 -20.79 9.22
CA ARG A 263 13.16 -21.50 9.37
C ARG A 263 13.03 -22.06 10.79
N TYR A 264 11.94 -21.69 11.46
CA TYR A 264 11.62 -22.06 12.85
C TYR A 264 12.61 -21.58 13.93
N LYS A 265 13.34 -20.48 13.71
CA LYS A 265 14.36 -19.97 14.67
C LYS A 265 14.09 -18.57 15.20
N VAL A 266 13.31 -17.75 14.51
CA VAL A 266 13.14 -16.34 14.88
C VAL A 266 12.08 -16.21 15.97
N LEU A 267 12.43 -15.65 17.12
CA LEU A 267 11.51 -15.53 18.26
C LEU A 267 10.62 -14.29 18.16
N TYR A 268 11.09 -13.24 17.52
CA TYR A 268 10.34 -12.01 17.33
C TYR A 268 10.61 -11.44 15.94
N ILE A 269 9.54 -11.24 15.16
CA ILE A 269 9.60 -10.54 13.88
C ILE A 269 8.77 -9.28 13.98
N HIS A 270 9.31 -8.15 13.53
CA HIS A 270 8.63 -6.86 13.55
C HIS A 270 8.64 -6.19 12.17
N LEU A 271 7.50 -5.59 11.82
CA LEU A 271 7.32 -4.76 10.63
C LEU A 271 6.47 -3.52 10.97
N THR A 272 6.86 -2.36 10.45
CA THR A 272 6.09 -1.10 10.52
C THR A 272 6.22 -0.37 9.19
N ASN A 273 5.13 0.19 8.66
CA ASN A 273 5.09 0.86 7.34
C ASN A 273 5.65 0.01 6.18
N VAL A 274 5.54 -1.32 6.25
CA VAL A 274 5.98 -2.23 5.17
C VAL A 274 4.79 -2.68 4.34
N TYR A 275 3.80 -3.35 4.97
CA TYR A 275 2.70 -3.99 4.25
C TYR A 275 1.84 -3.01 3.46
N ASP A 276 1.70 -1.79 3.96
CA ASP A 276 0.99 -0.70 3.29
C ASP A 276 1.77 -0.11 2.10
N ASN A 277 3.08 -0.39 2.00
CA ASN A 277 3.97 -0.01 0.90
C ASN A 277 4.18 -1.12 -0.14
N LEU A 278 3.57 -2.30 0.07
CA LEU A 278 3.66 -3.42 -0.87
C LEU A 278 2.55 -3.39 -1.93
N PRO A 279 2.81 -3.93 -3.13
CA PRO A 279 1.82 -4.01 -4.20
C PRO A 279 0.52 -4.70 -3.77
N THR A 280 -0.61 -4.26 -4.34
CA THR A 280 -1.94 -4.83 -4.03
C THR A 280 -2.83 -4.90 -5.25
N ASP A 281 -3.78 -5.82 -5.21
CA ASP A 281 -4.93 -5.88 -6.10
C ASP A 281 -6.22 -5.62 -5.34
N GLU A 282 -7.32 -5.54 -6.09
CA GLU A 282 -8.65 -5.31 -5.55
C GLU A 282 -9.68 -6.20 -6.24
N LEU A 283 -10.69 -6.60 -5.46
CA LEU A 283 -11.85 -7.36 -5.93
C LEU A 283 -13.12 -6.57 -5.63
N VAL A 284 -14.13 -6.74 -6.48
CA VAL A 284 -15.47 -6.20 -6.29
C VAL A 284 -16.50 -7.31 -6.32
N THR A 285 -17.27 -7.43 -5.26
CA THR A 285 -18.54 -8.17 -5.27
C THR A 285 -19.64 -7.20 -5.65
N ARG A 286 -20.42 -7.55 -6.67
CA ARG A 286 -21.53 -6.74 -7.14
C ARG A 286 -22.64 -7.59 -7.73
N ASP A 287 -23.86 -7.42 -7.23
CA ASP A 287 -25.06 -8.09 -7.76
C ASP A 287 -24.88 -9.62 -7.91
N GLY A 288 -24.19 -10.23 -6.94
CA GLY A 288 -23.86 -11.66 -6.92
C GLY A 288 -22.73 -12.09 -7.88
N ARG A 289 -22.06 -11.15 -8.53
CA ARG A 289 -20.91 -11.38 -9.42
C ARG A 289 -19.62 -10.88 -8.79
N LEU A 290 -18.51 -11.44 -9.26
CA LEU A 290 -17.17 -11.04 -8.84
C LEU A 290 -16.45 -10.34 -10.00
N TYR A 291 -15.73 -9.28 -9.67
CA TYR A 291 -14.92 -8.52 -10.61
C TYR A 291 -13.53 -8.31 -10.05
N PHE A 292 -12.53 -8.47 -10.90
CA PHE A 292 -11.15 -8.11 -10.63
C PHE A 292 -10.87 -6.69 -11.14
N VAL A 293 -10.17 -5.88 -10.36
CA VAL A 293 -9.79 -4.53 -10.79
C VAL A 293 -8.46 -4.59 -11.54
N GLU A 294 -8.49 -4.19 -12.80
CA GLU A 294 -7.28 -3.92 -13.57
C GLU A 294 -7.09 -2.41 -13.74
N VAL A 295 -5.82 -2.01 -13.84
CA VAL A 295 -5.44 -0.61 -13.97
C VAL A 295 -4.46 -0.42 -15.11
N ARG A 296 -4.40 0.80 -15.64
CA ARG A 296 -3.28 1.27 -16.47
C ARG A 296 -2.93 2.71 -16.15
N SER A 297 -1.65 3.01 -16.15
CA SER A 297 -1.14 4.36 -15.95
C SER A 297 -1.17 5.20 -17.22
N TYR A 298 -1.52 6.48 -17.09
CA TYR A 298 -1.42 7.46 -18.15
C TYR A 298 -1.03 8.85 -17.63
N VAL A 299 -0.60 9.70 -18.55
CA VAL A 299 -0.45 11.15 -18.33
C VAL A 299 -1.34 11.86 -19.36
N SER A 300 -1.95 12.99 -18.98
CA SER A 300 -2.70 13.78 -19.97
C SER A 300 -1.75 14.33 -21.04
N PHE A 301 -2.23 14.48 -22.27
CA PHE A 301 -1.41 15.01 -23.36
C PHE A 301 -0.84 16.39 -23.03
N GLY A 302 -1.64 17.26 -22.40
CA GLY A 302 -1.21 18.60 -21.97
C GLY A 302 -0.09 18.56 -20.93
N GLU A 303 -0.20 17.69 -19.92
CA GLU A 303 0.85 17.55 -18.91
C GLU A 303 2.12 16.95 -19.51
N ALA A 304 2.01 15.92 -20.37
CA ALA A 304 3.16 15.35 -21.03
C ALA A 304 3.88 16.37 -21.92
N ALA A 305 3.16 17.19 -22.69
CA ALA A 305 3.73 18.26 -23.50
C ALA A 305 4.45 19.30 -22.63
N ARG A 306 3.84 19.73 -21.52
CA ARG A 306 4.43 20.67 -20.56
C ARG A 306 5.71 20.13 -19.93
N ILE A 307 5.69 18.86 -19.51
CA ILE A 307 6.86 18.19 -18.92
C ILE A 307 7.96 18.03 -19.97
N SER A 308 7.60 17.59 -21.18
CA SER A 308 8.52 17.48 -22.32
C SER A 308 9.24 18.79 -22.62
N GLU A 309 8.51 19.91 -22.69
CA GLU A 309 9.09 21.23 -22.89
C GLU A 309 10.03 21.63 -21.73
N THR A 310 9.55 21.48 -20.49
CA THR A 310 10.30 21.86 -19.28
C THR A 310 11.66 21.15 -19.18
N PHE A 311 11.69 19.86 -19.53
CA PHE A 311 12.89 19.02 -19.39
C PHE A 311 13.58 18.72 -20.72
N SER A 312 13.21 19.42 -21.80
CA SER A 312 13.79 19.23 -23.15
C SER A 312 13.73 17.77 -23.65
N VAL A 313 12.67 17.05 -23.29
CA VAL A 313 12.40 15.68 -23.73
C VAL A 313 11.47 15.72 -24.94
N PRO A 314 11.86 15.22 -26.13
CA PRO A 314 10.97 15.19 -27.28
C PRO A 314 9.65 14.45 -26.96
N PRO A 315 8.47 14.97 -27.35
CA PRO A 315 7.18 14.33 -27.00
C PRO A 315 7.07 12.86 -27.42
N ALA A 316 7.65 12.50 -28.58
CA ALA A 316 7.70 11.12 -29.07
C ALA A 316 8.55 10.18 -28.18
N GLU A 317 9.45 10.75 -27.39
CA GLU A 317 10.38 10.03 -26.52
C GLU A 317 9.92 10.00 -25.06
N PHE A 318 8.79 10.62 -24.74
CA PHE A 318 8.30 10.79 -23.38
C PHE A 318 8.16 9.44 -22.65
N THR A 319 7.38 8.50 -23.20
CA THR A 319 7.17 7.18 -22.59
C THR A 319 8.48 6.40 -22.44
N ARG A 320 9.37 6.44 -23.46
CA ARG A 320 10.69 5.77 -23.37
C ARG A 320 11.54 6.37 -22.25
N THR A 321 11.47 7.69 -22.06
CA THR A 321 12.23 8.41 -21.03
C THR A 321 11.71 8.07 -19.63
N VAL A 322 10.38 7.97 -19.47
CA VAL A 322 9.75 7.47 -18.23
C VAL A 322 10.20 6.03 -17.92
N ASN A 323 10.18 5.13 -18.90
CA ASN A 323 10.63 3.75 -18.67
C ASN A 323 12.12 3.69 -18.31
N ARG A 324 12.97 4.49 -18.98
CA ARG A 324 14.40 4.56 -18.64
C ARG A 324 14.65 5.08 -17.23
N LEU A 325 13.88 6.08 -16.77
CA LEU A 325 13.93 6.56 -15.39
C LEU A 325 13.66 5.43 -14.40
N LEU A 326 12.65 4.60 -14.68
CA LEU A 326 12.23 3.53 -13.79
C LEU A 326 13.18 2.33 -13.78
N GLU A 327 13.77 2.00 -14.93
CA GLU A 327 14.69 0.88 -15.08
C GLU A 327 16.09 1.20 -14.56
N ALA A 328 16.60 2.39 -14.88
CA ALA A 328 17.99 2.76 -14.63
C ALA A 328 18.16 3.79 -13.50
N GLY A 329 17.08 4.46 -13.07
CA GLY A 329 17.13 5.50 -12.05
C GLY A 329 17.53 6.88 -12.57
N PRO A 330 17.36 7.93 -11.75
CA PRO A 330 17.55 9.33 -12.16
C PRO A 330 18.99 9.69 -12.53
N GLN A 331 19.99 8.93 -12.05
CA GLN A 331 21.40 9.19 -12.36
C GLN A 331 21.78 8.80 -13.80
N HIS A 332 20.98 7.95 -14.44
CA HIS A 332 21.25 7.40 -15.77
C HIS A 332 20.34 7.98 -16.86
N LEU A 333 19.50 8.96 -16.51
CA LEU A 333 18.77 9.76 -17.48
C LEU A 333 19.73 10.67 -18.24
N SER A 334 19.58 10.72 -19.57
CA SER A 334 20.37 11.58 -20.46
C SER A 334 19.89 13.05 -20.42
N LEU A 335 19.60 13.56 -19.23
CA LEU A 335 19.30 14.97 -18.96
C LEU A 335 20.57 15.67 -18.47
N SER A 336 20.55 17.00 -18.40
CA SER A 336 21.77 17.80 -18.14
C SER A 336 22.48 17.46 -16.82
N ASP A 337 21.71 17.11 -15.78
CA ASP A 337 22.21 16.74 -14.47
C ASP A 337 21.16 15.94 -13.67
N VAL A 338 21.59 15.37 -12.53
CA VAL A 338 20.74 14.58 -11.64
C VAL A 338 19.58 15.39 -11.07
N GLN A 339 19.74 16.70 -10.85
CA GLN A 339 18.69 17.56 -10.32
C GLN A 339 17.55 17.73 -11.33
N GLN A 340 17.87 17.88 -12.62
CA GLN A 340 16.90 17.85 -13.71
C GLN A 340 16.22 16.50 -13.84
N SER A 341 16.96 15.39 -13.71
CA SER A 341 16.37 14.04 -13.70
C SER A 341 15.38 13.81 -12.56
N VAL A 342 15.71 14.28 -11.35
CA VAL A 342 14.77 14.22 -10.21
C VAL A 342 13.60 15.17 -10.42
N GLY A 343 13.81 16.33 -11.03
CA GLY A 343 12.74 17.25 -11.43
C GLY A 343 11.76 16.60 -12.41
N PHE A 344 12.26 15.92 -13.44
CA PHE A 344 11.46 15.18 -14.41
C PHE A 344 10.66 14.07 -13.71
N TRP A 345 11.31 13.28 -12.87
CA TRP A 345 10.66 12.25 -12.07
C TRP A 345 9.49 12.79 -11.25
N ARG A 346 9.72 13.86 -10.48
CA ARG A 346 8.67 14.50 -9.67
C ARG A 346 7.50 14.98 -10.51
N ALA A 347 7.79 15.64 -11.64
CA ALA A 347 6.75 16.15 -12.53
C ALA A 347 5.89 15.02 -13.13
N VAL A 348 6.51 13.90 -13.53
CA VAL A 348 5.78 12.72 -14.02
C VAL A 348 4.95 12.09 -12.89
N TRP A 349 5.51 11.94 -11.69
CA TRP A 349 4.81 11.40 -10.52
C TRP A 349 3.59 12.21 -10.09
N ASP A 350 3.62 13.52 -10.30
CA ASP A 350 2.48 14.40 -10.01
C ASP A 350 1.42 14.38 -11.12
N ALA A 351 1.84 14.13 -12.36
CA ALA A 351 0.95 14.12 -13.53
C ALA A 351 0.30 12.77 -13.82
N ILE A 352 0.87 11.66 -13.36
CA ILE A 352 0.36 10.31 -13.61
C ILE A 352 -1.02 10.08 -12.98
N ARG A 353 -1.89 9.42 -13.75
CA ARG A 353 -3.24 9.01 -13.37
C ARG A 353 -3.43 7.53 -13.70
N LEU A 354 -4.34 6.89 -12.99
CA LEU A 354 -4.74 5.50 -13.22
C LEU A 354 -6.13 5.49 -13.84
N GLU A 355 -6.25 4.76 -14.93
CA GLU A 355 -7.54 4.31 -15.42
C GLU A 355 -7.80 2.91 -14.88
N GLU A 356 -9.01 2.67 -14.40
CA GLU A 356 -9.41 1.38 -13.83
C GLU A 356 -10.55 0.75 -14.64
N ARG A 357 -10.56 -0.58 -14.71
CA ARG A 357 -11.68 -1.36 -15.26
C ARG A 357 -12.03 -2.53 -14.34
N PHE A 358 -13.30 -2.95 -14.39
CA PHE A 358 -13.80 -4.12 -13.67
C PHE A 358 -13.89 -5.31 -14.62
N VAL A 359 -12.99 -6.27 -14.48
CA VAL A 359 -13.01 -7.49 -15.29
C VAL A 359 -13.86 -8.52 -14.58
N ALA A 360 -14.99 -8.89 -15.16
CA ALA A 360 -15.87 -9.94 -14.64
C ALA A 360 -15.13 -11.28 -14.64
N ILE A 361 -15.17 -11.96 -13.50
CA ILE A 361 -14.60 -13.29 -13.30
C ILE A 361 -15.68 -14.22 -12.74
N GLU A 362 -15.68 -15.48 -13.17
CA GLU A 362 -16.67 -16.46 -12.72
C GLU A 362 -16.43 -16.90 -11.27
N GLY A 363 -15.17 -16.84 -10.82
CA GLY A 363 -14.78 -17.17 -9.46
C GLY A 363 -13.35 -16.79 -9.15
N VAL A 364 -12.97 -16.97 -7.90
CA VAL A 364 -11.64 -16.61 -7.36
C VAL A 364 -10.50 -17.35 -8.07
N SER A 365 -10.77 -18.54 -8.61
CA SER A 365 -9.81 -19.32 -9.40
C SER A 365 -9.34 -18.63 -10.67
N GLU A 366 -10.12 -17.68 -11.21
CA GLU A 366 -9.75 -16.86 -12.37
C GLU A 366 -9.01 -15.57 -11.97
N ALA A 367 -9.04 -15.20 -10.68
CA ALA A 367 -8.30 -14.05 -10.20
C ALA A 367 -6.79 -14.36 -10.26
N PRO A 368 -5.95 -13.45 -10.76
CA PRO A 368 -4.51 -13.64 -10.76
C PRO A 368 -4.02 -13.43 -9.33
N LEU A 369 -3.99 -14.47 -8.50
CA LEU A 369 -3.57 -14.39 -7.10
C LEU A 369 -2.03 -14.24 -6.97
N PRO A 370 -1.52 -13.65 -5.87
CA PRO A 370 -0.09 -13.62 -5.60
C PRO A 370 0.48 -15.04 -5.39
N PRO A 371 1.80 -15.23 -5.60
CA PRO A 371 2.49 -16.48 -5.32
C PRO A 371 2.18 -17.02 -3.91
N GLY A 372 1.97 -18.34 -3.81
CA GLY A 372 1.72 -19.03 -2.55
C GLY A 372 0.29 -18.93 -2.00
N ILE A 373 -0.57 -18.09 -2.59
CA ILE A 373 -1.99 -18.00 -2.23
C ILE A 373 -2.84 -18.88 -3.15
N ARG A 374 -3.67 -19.73 -2.54
CA ARG A 374 -4.61 -20.62 -3.25
C ARG A 374 -6.00 -20.00 -3.31
N PRO A 375 -6.77 -20.18 -4.40
CA PRO A 375 -8.13 -19.67 -4.52
C PRO A 375 -9.05 -20.06 -3.36
N SER A 376 -8.94 -21.31 -2.89
CA SER A 376 -9.74 -21.81 -1.77
C SER A 376 -9.54 -21.04 -0.46
N GLN A 377 -8.41 -20.36 -0.29
CA GLN A 377 -8.16 -19.54 0.90
C GLN A 377 -8.99 -18.26 0.91
N LEU A 378 -9.39 -17.77 -0.27
CA LEU A 378 -10.16 -16.54 -0.45
C LEU A 378 -11.66 -16.81 -0.63
N GLU A 379 -12.07 -18.03 -1.00
CA GLU A 379 -13.48 -18.38 -1.24
C GLU A 379 -14.37 -18.11 -0.02
N ASN A 380 -13.97 -18.58 1.17
CA ASN A 380 -14.71 -18.33 2.41
C ASN A 380 -14.77 -16.84 2.75
N PHE A 381 -13.64 -16.14 2.57
CA PHE A 381 -13.54 -14.71 2.82
C PHE A 381 -14.50 -13.92 1.93
N ILE A 382 -14.56 -14.26 0.64
CA ILE A 382 -15.42 -13.61 -0.35
C ILE A 382 -16.89 -13.95 -0.14
N ALA A 383 -17.21 -15.17 0.29
CA ALA A 383 -18.58 -15.55 0.64
C ALA A 383 -19.16 -14.69 1.78
N ASN A 384 -18.30 -14.18 2.66
CA ASN A 384 -18.67 -13.29 3.76
C ASN A 384 -18.69 -11.80 3.37
N ALA A 385 -18.21 -11.44 2.17
CA ALA A 385 -18.23 -10.06 1.69
C ALA A 385 -19.67 -9.61 1.38
N ALA A 386 -19.97 -8.33 1.63
CA ALA A 386 -21.27 -7.78 1.30
C ALA A 386 -21.51 -7.76 -0.23
N THR A 387 -22.77 -7.80 -0.67
CA THR A 387 -23.15 -7.94 -2.09
C THR A 387 -22.68 -6.82 -3.01
N ASN A 388 -22.27 -5.66 -2.47
CA ASN A 388 -21.83 -4.49 -3.23
C ASN A 388 -20.59 -3.87 -2.56
N GLN A 389 -19.49 -4.60 -2.57
CA GLN A 389 -18.30 -4.24 -1.82
C GLN A 389 -17.05 -4.36 -2.69
N ARG A 390 -16.21 -3.32 -2.67
CA ARG A 390 -14.83 -3.41 -3.16
C ARG A 390 -13.88 -3.43 -1.97
N PHE A 391 -12.88 -4.30 -2.03
CA PHE A 391 -11.87 -4.45 -0.98
C PHE A 391 -10.52 -4.83 -1.58
N HIS A 392 -9.45 -4.54 -0.84
CA HIS A 392 -8.10 -4.92 -1.19
C HIS A 392 -7.88 -6.40 -0.95
N VAL A 393 -7.18 -7.04 -1.88
CA VAL A 393 -6.58 -8.36 -1.68
C VAL A 393 -5.29 -8.23 -0.87
N SER A 394 -4.63 -7.07 -0.89
CA SER A 394 -3.35 -6.82 -0.21
C SER A 394 -2.28 -7.83 -0.63
N SER A 395 -2.19 -8.09 -1.93
CA SER A 395 -1.45 -9.19 -2.53
C SER A 395 0.00 -9.31 -2.06
N GLY A 396 0.75 -8.21 -2.02
CA GLY A 396 2.13 -8.20 -1.54
C GLY A 396 2.25 -8.38 -0.03
N ALA A 397 1.32 -7.85 0.76
CA ALA A 397 1.27 -8.11 2.20
C ALA A 397 0.95 -9.58 2.50
N LEU A 398 0.03 -10.20 1.74
CA LEU A 398 -0.27 -11.63 1.83
C LEU A 398 0.95 -12.47 1.49
N GLU A 399 1.61 -12.20 0.36
CA GLU A 399 2.82 -12.90 -0.07
C GLU A 399 3.94 -12.77 0.98
N SER A 400 4.18 -11.54 1.46
CA SER A 400 5.13 -11.27 2.53
C SER A 400 4.81 -12.07 3.79
N PHE A 401 3.55 -12.05 4.22
CA PHE A 401 3.10 -12.73 5.44
C PHE A 401 3.34 -14.23 5.38
N ILE A 402 2.86 -14.92 4.33
CA ILE A 402 3.02 -16.37 4.18
C ILE A 402 4.49 -16.80 4.06
N ASN A 403 5.36 -15.92 3.54
CA ASN A 403 6.79 -16.16 3.44
C ASN A 403 7.55 -15.74 4.71
N THR A 404 6.92 -14.99 5.63
CA THR A 404 7.54 -14.56 6.88
C THR A 404 7.25 -15.53 8.02
N VAL A 405 5.99 -15.95 8.18
CA VAL A 405 5.57 -16.81 9.30
C VAL A 405 6.31 -18.16 9.43
N PRO A 406 6.85 -18.79 8.36
CA PRO A 406 7.66 -20.01 8.50
C PRO A 406 9.03 -19.78 9.15
N LEU A 407 9.49 -18.54 9.27
CA LEU A 407 10.73 -18.18 9.98
C LEU A 407 10.55 -18.22 11.50
N LEU A 408 9.30 -18.09 11.99
CA LEU A 408 8.98 -18.05 13.41
C LEU A 408 9.32 -19.36 14.09
N HIS A 409 10.07 -19.26 15.19
CA HIS A 409 10.13 -20.31 16.20
C HIS A 409 8.71 -20.71 16.63
N PRO A 410 8.43 -21.98 17.00
CA PRO A 410 7.07 -22.41 17.39
C PRO A 410 6.43 -21.61 18.54
N ARG A 411 7.25 -21.00 19.39
CA ARG A 411 6.84 -20.11 20.49
C ARG A 411 7.04 -18.61 20.18
N GLY A 412 7.60 -18.30 19.03
CA GLY A 412 7.85 -16.94 18.59
C GLY A 412 6.59 -16.28 18.04
N TYR A 413 6.67 -14.97 17.81
CA TYR A 413 5.57 -14.20 17.27
C TYR A 413 6.02 -13.14 16.27
N LEU A 414 5.10 -12.80 15.38
CA LEU A 414 5.21 -11.72 14.42
C LEU A 414 4.32 -10.55 14.87
N GLN A 415 4.84 -9.33 14.73
CA GLN A 415 4.11 -8.09 15.00
C GLN A 415 4.18 -7.18 13.77
N VAL A 416 3.02 -6.81 13.23
CA VAL A 416 2.89 -5.88 12.09
C VAL A 416 2.09 -4.67 12.53
N GLN A 417 2.67 -3.48 12.45
CA GLN A 417 1.96 -2.22 12.74
C GLN A 417 1.28 -1.67 11.47
N ASP A 418 0.46 -0.62 11.65
CA ASP A 418 -0.21 0.12 10.57
C ASP A 418 -1.28 -0.66 9.82
N ILE A 419 -1.97 -1.58 10.51
CA ILE A 419 -3.14 -2.26 9.97
C ILE A 419 -4.38 -1.38 10.12
N PHE A 420 -4.96 -0.95 9.00
CA PHE A 420 -6.13 -0.05 8.98
C PHE A 420 -7.46 -0.78 8.90
N VAL A 421 -7.49 -2.01 8.38
CA VAL A 421 -8.71 -2.81 8.18
C VAL A 421 -8.56 -4.10 8.95
N THR A 422 -9.38 -4.28 9.99
CA THR A 422 -9.39 -5.50 10.80
C THR A 422 -10.66 -6.33 10.58
N ASP A 423 -11.68 -5.73 9.95
CA ASP A 423 -12.94 -6.35 9.58
C ASP A 423 -13.36 -5.89 8.16
N LEU A 424 -13.94 -6.79 7.36
CA LEU A 424 -14.50 -6.43 6.05
C LEU A 424 -15.55 -5.32 6.14
N ALA A 425 -16.35 -5.27 7.21
CA ALA A 425 -17.35 -4.25 7.43
C ALA A 425 -16.76 -2.83 7.62
N ASP A 426 -15.45 -2.69 7.79
CA ASP A 426 -14.77 -1.40 7.89
C ASP A 426 -14.73 -0.64 6.55
N TYR A 427 -14.62 -1.35 5.41
CA TYR A 427 -14.55 -0.78 4.07
C TYR A 427 -15.67 0.21 3.73
N PRO A 428 -16.97 -0.13 3.93
CA PRO A 428 -18.06 0.79 3.64
C PRO A 428 -18.22 1.90 4.69
N ARG A 429 -17.70 1.71 5.92
CA ARG A 429 -18.03 2.58 7.06
C ARG A 429 -17.06 3.72 7.28
N MET A 430 -15.80 3.56 6.89
CA MET A 430 -14.75 4.48 7.32
C MET A 430 -13.79 4.84 6.21
N PHE A 431 -13.58 6.14 6.01
CA PHE A 431 -12.35 6.62 5.41
C PHE A 431 -11.22 6.53 6.44
N ARG A 432 -10.39 5.49 6.35
CA ARG A 432 -9.11 5.35 7.06
C ARG A 432 -7.93 5.52 6.10
N GLY A 433 -8.00 6.48 5.17
CA GLY A 433 -6.92 6.66 4.19
C GLY A 433 -5.59 6.93 4.92
N PRO A 434 -4.51 6.17 4.66
CA PRO A 434 -3.20 6.58 5.10
C PRO A 434 -2.88 7.96 4.48
N GLY A 435 -2.19 8.79 5.25
CA GLY A 435 -1.61 10.00 4.68
C GLY A 435 -0.63 9.59 3.58
N LYS A 436 -0.79 10.12 2.36
CA LYS A 436 0.23 9.96 1.31
C LYS A 436 1.57 10.51 1.84
N MET A 437 2.62 9.74 1.66
CA MET A 437 4.00 10.20 1.78
C MET A 437 4.45 10.72 0.42
N ASP A 438 5.09 11.89 0.36
CA ASP A 438 5.47 12.50 -0.92
C ASP A 438 6.45 11.59 -1.67
N GLY A 439 6.15 11.28 -2.94
CA GLY A 439 6.93 10.32 -3.75
C GLY A 439 6.67 8.83 -3.52
N SER A 440 5.84 8.43 -2.54
CA SER A 440 5.60 7.03 -2.19
C SER A 440 4.12 6.63 -2.21
N ILE A 441 3.86 5.33 -2.32
CA ILE A 441 2.54 4.72 -2.23
C ILE A 441 2.34 4.16 -0.83
N VAL A 442 1.19 4.51 -0.24
CA VAL A 442 0.67 3.85 0.95
C VAL A 442 -0.75 3.39 0.64
N ASN A 443 -1.09 2.15 0.95
CA ASN A 443 -2.41 1.58 0.71
C ASN A 443 -2.96 0.85 1.94
N TRP A 444 -4.24 0.49 1.88
CA TRP A 444 -4.83 -0.31 2.94
C TRP A 444 -4.32 -1.74 2.92
N VAL A 445 -4.10 -2.25 4.12
CA VAL A 445 -3.80 -3.65 4.37
C VAL A 445 -5.05 -4.31 4.92
N ASN A 446 -5.56 -5.31 4.20
CA ASN A 446 -6.69 -6.11 4.59
C ASN A 446 -6.28 -7.13 5.67
N GLY A 447 -6.25 -6.69 6.92
CA GLY A 447 -5.94 -7.52 8.08
C GLY A 447 -6.89 -8.71 8.20
N ALA A 448 -8.19 -8.52 7.97
CA ALA A 448 -9.16 -9.61 8.03
C ALA A 448 -8.80 -10.78 7.09
N LEU A 449 -8.32 -10.48 5.88
CA LEU A 449 -7.86 -11.50 4.94
C LEU A 449 -6.53 -12.15 5.37
N LEU A 450 -5.59 -11.37 5.91
CA LEU A 450 -4.36 -11.91 6.50
C LEU A 450 -4.66 -12.89 7.64
N ALA A 451 -5.65 -12.58 8.48
CA ALA A 451 -6.09 -13.44 9.57
C ALA A 451 -6.64 -14.77 9.04
N GLU A 452 -7.60 -14.72 8.11
CA GLU A 452 -8.17 -15.91 7.49
C GLU A 452 -7.09 -16.81 6.85
N VAL A 453 -6.16 -16.21 6.08
CA VAL A 453 -5.06 -16.95 5.45
C VAL A 453 -4.10 -17.53 6.49
N GLY A 454 -3.80 -16.78 7.55
CA GLY A 454 -2.95 -17.23 8.65
C GLY A 454 -3.55 -18.39 9.43
N GLU A 455 -4.83 -18.34 9.73
CA GLU A 455 -5.56 -19.41 10.41
C GLU A 455 -5.55 -20.71 9.60
N GLN A 456 -5.80 -20.62 8.29
CA GLN A 456 -5.71 -21.76 7.39
C GLN A 456 -4.28 -22.30 7.24
N ALA A 457 -3.26 -21.47 7.54
CA ALA A 457 -1.86 -21.86 7.56
C ALA A 457 -1.38 -22.39 8.93
N GLY A 458 -2.26 -22.48 9.93
CA GLY A 458 -1.94 -23.00 11.26
C GLY A 458 -1.42 -21.96 12.25
N TYR A 459 -1.79 -20.69 12.06
CA TYR A 459 -1.39 -19.59 12.93
C TYR A 459 -2.61 -18.91 13.55
N ASP A 460 -2.47 -18.43 14.78
CA ASP A 460 -3.46 -17.55 15.39
C ASP A 460 -3.10 -16.10 15.07
N VAL A 461 -4.07 -15.36 14.55
CA VAL A 461 -3.91 -13.95 14.17
C VAL A 461 -4.90 -13.11 14.95
N HIS A 462 -4.41 -12.06 15.61
CA HIS A 462 -5.25 -11.13 16.36
C HIS A 462 -4.81 -9.69 16.18
N PHE A 463 -5.73 -8.76 16.44
CA PHE A 463 -5.51 -7.33 16.29
C PHE A 463 -5.64 -6.63 17.64
N ALA A 464 -4.73 -5.70 17.92
CA ALA A 464 -4.83 -4.79 19.05
C ALA A 464 -4.76 -3.33 18.55
N PRO A 465 -5.59 -2.41 19.07
CA PRO A 465 -5.47 -0.99 18.73
C PRO A 465 -4.10 -0.41 19.10
N PHE A 466 -3.55 0.44 18.24
CA PHE A 466 -2.35 1.21 18.57
C PHE A 466 -2.72 2.36 19.53
N HIS A 467 -2.69 2.09 20.83
CA HIS A 467 -3.19 3.00 21.87
C HIS A 467 -2.18 4.06 22.33
N TYR A 468 -0.94 4.01 21.82
CA TYR A 468 0.13 4.91 22.27
C TYR A 468 0.02 6.33 21.73
N ARG A 469 -0.69 6.52 20.61
CA ARG A 469 -0.98 7.84 20.03
C ARG A 469 -2.47 8.13 20.12
N GLU A 470 -2.81 9.23 20.76
CA GLU A 470 -4.19 9.70 20.86
C GLU A 470 -4.81 9.88 19.47
N GLY A 471 -6.01 9.35 19.27
CA GLY A 471 -6.72 9.40 18.01
C GLY A 471 -6.12 8.52 16.89
N SER A 472 -5.16 7.65 17.20
CA SER A 472 -4.69 6.67 16.22
C SER A 472 -5.84 5.77 15.76
N ARG A 473 -5.83 5.45 14.47
CA ARG A 473 -6.80 4.57 13.80
C ARG A 473 -6.18 3.29 13.28
N THR A 474 -4.89 3.06 13.58
CA THR A 474 -4.17 1.85 13.20
C THR A 474 -4.27 0.80 14.29
N SER A 475 -4.19 -0.45 13.87
CA SER A 475 -4.05 -1.60 14.73
C SER A 475 -2.70 -2.27 14.50
N ILE A 476 -2.30 -3.08 15.47
CA ILE A 476 -1.17 -3.98 15.40
C ILE A 476 -1.73 -5.39 15.18
N LEU A 477 -1.26 -6.07 14.14
CA LEU A 477 -1.49 -7.49 13.93
C LEU A 477 -0.42 -8.27 14.66
N TYR A 478 -0.84 -9.28 15.41
CA TYR A 478 0.01 -10.25 16.08
C TYR A 478 -0.25 -11.63 15.51
N THR A 479 0.80 -12.41 15.32
CA THR A 479 0.69 -13.78 14.81
C THR A 479 1.58 -14.74 15.58
N THR A 480 1.00 -15.84 16.02
CA THR A 480 1.67 -16.95 16.71
C THR A 480 1.32 -18.28 16.04
N HIS A 481 2.13 -19.31 16.22
CA HIS A 481 1.74 -20.66 15.80
C HIS A 481 0.54 -21.13 16.65
N ARG A 482 -0.45 -21.77 16.02
CA ARG A 482 -1.60 -22.37 16.73
C ARG A 482 -1.12 -23.62 17.46
N GLU A 483 -1.46 -23.76 18.75
CA GLU A 483 -1.09 -24.93 19.57
C GLU A 483 -1.79 -26.23 19.14
#